data_AF-A0A3A1XSK1-F1
#
_entry.id   AF-A0A3A1XSK1-F1
#
_cell.length_a   1.000
_cell.length_b   1.000
_cell.length_c   1.000
_cell.angle_alpha   90.00
_cell.angle_beta   90.00
_cell.angle_gamma   90.00
#
_symmetry.space_group_name_H-M   'P 1'
#
loop_
_entity.id
_entity.type
_entity.pdbx_description
1 polymer ?
#
loop_
_entity_poly.entity_id
_entity_poly.type
_entity_poly.pdbx_seq_one_letter_code
_entity_poly.pdbx_strand_id
1 'polypeptide(L)'
;MKFKNALSFLSNNLKQISKTFCQLRWKVILAGIFVGVVSGSLVASYRLGIEYGTDFARWMYLQIRHNAWWILPCLIFAVIAGLIIGWMSRKESMASGSGIPQVVGYV
;
A
#
# COMPACT_ATOMS: atom_id res chain seq x y z
N MET A 1 -32.59 21.37 -45.00
CA MET A 1 -31.15 21.51 -44.68
C MET A 1 -30.82 21.41 -43.17
N LYS A 2 -31.63 21.97 -42.25
CA LYS A 2 -31.37 21.94 -40.79
C LYS A 2 -31.27 20.54 -40.14
N PHE A 3 -32.09 19.58 -40.56
CA PHE A 3 -32.18 18.27 -39.90
C PHE A 3 -30.93 17.39 -40.09
N LYS A 4 -30.35 17.36 -41.30
CA LYS A 4 -29.09 16.62 -41.56
C LYS A 4 -27.92 17.18 -40.75
N ASN A 5 -27.84 18.50 -40.58
CA ASN A 5 -26.78 19.14 -39.78
C ASN A 5 -26.93 18.82 -38.29
N ALA A 6 -28.16 18.78 -37.76
CA ALA A 6 -28.42 18.36 -36.38
C ALA A 6 -28.03 16.88 -36.16
N LEU A 7 -28.35 16.01 -37.13
CA LEU A 7 -28.02 14.59 -37.07
C LEU A 7 -26.51 14.34 -37.15
N SER A 8 -25.79 15.06 -38.03
CA SER A 8 -24.33 14.99 -38.11
C SER A 8 -23.66 15.55 -36.86
N PHE A 9 -24.20 16.61 -36.27
CA PHE A 9 -23.72 17.16 -35.01
C PHE A 9 -23.87 16.14 -33.87
N LEU A 10 -25.03 15.51 -33.71
CA LEU A 10 -25.25 14.45 -32.73
C LEU A 10 -24.31 13.25 -32.94
N SER A 11 -24.16 12.78 -34.17
CA SER A 11 -23.28 11.65 -34.50
C SER A 11 -21.81 11.94 -34.14
N ASN A 12 -21.31 13.13 -34.44
CA ASN A 12 -19.94 13.52 -34.14
C ASN A 12 -19.69 13.60 -32.63
N ASN A 13 -20.63 14.17 -31.86
CA ASN A 13 -20.54 14.22 -30.40
C ASN A 13 -20.59 12.82 -29.78
N LEU A 14 -21.46 11.93 -30.24
CA LEU A 14 -21.53 10.54 -29.77
C LEU A 14 -20.22 9.77 -30.03
N LYS A 15 -19.62 9.96 -31.22
CA LYS A 15 -18.30 9.38 -31.53
C LYS A 15 -17.20 9.93 -30.63
N GLN A 16 -17.22 11.24 -30.36
CA GLN A 16 -16.25 11.88 -29.47
C GLN A 16 -16.38 11.34 -28.04
N ILE A 17 -17.60 11.25 -27.51
CA ILE A 17 -17.87 10.70 -26.18
C ILE A 17 -17.39 9.25 -26.09
N SER A 18 -17.74 8.40 -27.07
CA SER A 18 -17.30 7.01 -27.11
C SER A 18 -15.77 6.86 -27.14
N LYS A 19 -15.07 7.70 -27.94
CA LYS A 19 -13.61 7.73 -27.96
C LYS A 19 -13.03 8.10 -26.59
N THR A 20 -13.58 9.13 -25.93
CA THR A 20 -13.12 9.56 -24.61
C THR A 20 -13.29 8.45 -23.57
N PHE A 21 -14.43 7.75 -23.57
CA PHE A 21 -14.64 6.58 -22.69
C PHE A 21 -13.63 5.46 -22.96
N CYS A 22 -13.36 5.16 -24.23
CA CYS A 22 -12.37 4.15 -24.58
C CYS A 22 -10.96 4.54 -24.10
N GLN A 23 -10.57 5.81 -24.24
CA GLN A 23 -9.30 6.32 -23.74
C GLN A 23 -9.21 6.29 -22.21
N LEU A 24 -10.28 6.67 -21.50
CA LEU A 24 -10.34 6.60 -20.04
C LEU A 24 -10.21 5.15 -19.56
N ARG A 25 -10.91 4.21 -20.21
CA ARG A 25 -10.84 2.78 -19.88
C ARG A 25 -9.41 2.26 -19.94
N TRP A 26 -8.69 2.54 -21.02
CA TRP A 26 -7.30 2.10 -21.16
C TRP A 26 -6.37 2.74 -20.13
N LYS A 27 -6.56 4.04 -19.84
CA LYS A 27 -5.79 4.73 -18.80
C LYS A 27 -6.00 4.12 -17.41
N VAL A 28 -7.24 3.81 -17.05
CA VAL A 28 -7.58 3.19 -15.75
C VAL A 28 -7.00 1.78 -15.65
N ILE A 29 -7.07 0.98 -16.72
CA ILE A 29 -6.48 -0.37 -16.74
C ILE A 29 -4.97 -0.30 -16.52
N LEU A 30 -4.27 0.56 -17.25
CA LEU A 30 -2.82 0.74 -17.12
C LEU A 30 -2.43 1.23 -15.71
N ALA A 31 -3.17 2.21 -15.17
CA ALA A 31 -2.94 2.69 -13.81
C ALA A 31 -3.19 1.60 -12.77
N GLY A 32 -4.25 0.80 -12.92
CA GLY A 32 -4.57 -0.31 -12.02
C GLY A 32 -3.49 -1.40 -12.03
N ILE A 33 -2.99 -1.78 -13.20
CA ILE A 33 -1.87 -2.74 -13.32
C ILE A 33 -0.63 -2.19 -12.60
N PHE A 34 -0.29 -0.93 -12.85
CA PHE A 34 0.88 -0.30 -12.24
C PHE A 34 0.78 -0.24 -10.71
N VAL A 35 -0.35 0.23 -10.18
CA VAL A 35 -0.61 0.26 -8.74
C VAL A 35 -0.59 -1.15 -8.14
N GLY A 36 -1.16 -2.14 -8.83
CA GLY A 36 -1.14 -3.54 -8.41
C GLY A 36 0.27 -4.12 -8.31
N VAL A 37 1.13 -3.85 -9.30
CA VAL A 37 2.54 -4.30 -9.28
C VAL A 37 3.32 -3.64 -8.14
N VAL A 38 3.19 -2.33 -7.97
CA VAL A 38 3.91 -1.60 -6.92
C VAL A 38 3.46 -2.02 -5.53
N SER A 39 2.15 -2.04 -5.28
CA SER A 39 1.60 -2.45 -3.98
C SER A 39 1.84 -3.93 -3.67
N GLY A 40 1.69 -4.82 -4.66
CA GLY A 40 1.98 -6.24 -4.51
C GLY A 40 3.44 -6.51 -4.18
N SER A 41 4.37 -5.81 -4.84
CA SER A 41 5.80 -5.90 -4.55
C SER A 41 6.13 -5.41 -3.13
N LEU A 42 5.52 -4.30 -2.71
CA LEU A 42 5.67 -3.78 -1.36
C LEU A 42 5.18 -4.77 -0.29
N VAL A 43 3.99 -5.35 -0.50
CA VAL A 43 3.40 -6.35 0.41
C VAL A 43 4.24 -7.62 0.46
N ALA A 44 4.73 -8.10 -0.68
CA ALA A 44 5.61 -9.27 -0.73
C ALA A 44 6.93 -9.02 0.03
N SER A 45 7.55 -7.86 -0.16
CA SER A 45 8.78 -7.46 0.53
C SER A 45 8.57 -7.36 2.05
N TYR A 46 7.46 -6.76 2.47
CA TYR A 46 7.08 -6.70 3.88
C TYR A 46 6.94 -8.11 4.48
N ARG A 47 6.30 -9.04 3.75
CA ARG A 47 6.10 -10.41 4.21
C ARG A 47 7.41 -11.17 4.37
N LEU A 48 8.32 -11.05 3.41
CA LEU A 48 9.68 -11.61 3.49
C LEU A 48 10.42 -11.03 4.70
N GLY A 49 10.31 -9.73 4.95
CA GLY A 49 10.91 -9.09 6.12
C GLY A 49 10.44 -9.69 7.45
N ILE A 50 9.14 -9.97 7.59
CA ILE A 50 8.58 -10.63 8.78
C ILE A 50 9.08 -12.07 8.93
N GLU A 51 9.18 -12.81 7.83
CA GLU A 51 9.68 -14.19 7.83
C GLU A 51 11.14 -14.25 8.32
N TYR A 52 12.03 -13.45 7.71
CA TYR A 52 13.43 -13.35 8.17
C TYR A 52 13.54 -12.83 9.61
N GLY A 53 12.70 -11.87 10.00
CA GLY A 53 12.65 -11.37 11.38
C GLY A 53 12.22 -12.45 12.38
N THR A 54 11.29 -13.32 11.99
CA THR A 54 10.81 -14.44 12.81
C THR A 54 11.89 -15.51 12.97
N ASP A 55 12.62 -15.82 11.90
CA ASP A 55 13.75 -16.76 11.96
C ASP A 55 14.88 -16.22 12.83
N PHE A 56 15.19 -14.93 12.71
CA PHE A 56 16.14 -14.26 13.59
C PHE A 56 15.69 -14.30 15.06
N ALA A 57 14.40 -14.03 15.33
CA ALA A 57 13.84 -14.12 16.68
C ALA A 57 13.99 -15.54 17.24
N ARG A 58 13.69 -16.58 16.45
CA ARG A 58 13.86 -17.98 16.85
C ARG A 58 15.32 -18.29 17.21
N TRP A 59 16.26 -17.85 16.38
CA TRP A 59 17.69 -18.00 16.67
C TRP A 59 18.09 -17.28 17.97
N MET A 60 17.61 -16.05 18.18
CA MET A 60 17.89 -15.25 19.37
C MET A 60 17.33 -15.91 20.65
N TYR A 61 16.12 -16.46 20.59
CA TYR A 61 15.53 -17.19 21.73
C TYR A 61 16.38 -18.41 22.12
N LEU A 62 16.98 -19.12 21.16
CA LEU A 62 17.92 -20.20 21.47
C LEU A 62 19.17 -19.69 22.19
N GLN A 63 19.70 -18.52 21.80
CA GLN A 63 20.84 -17.92 22.49
C GLN A 63 20.51 -17.50 23.92
N ILE A 64 19.31 -16.95 24.15
CA ILE A 64 18.83 -16.59 25.48
C ILE A 64 18.74 -17.81 26.40
N ARG A 65 18.31 -18.96 25.86
CA ARG A 65 18.27 -20.22 26.65
C ARG A 65 19.66 -20.70 27.08
N HIS A 66 20.70 -20.42 26.28
CA HIS A 66 22.07 -20.78 26.62
C HIS A 66 22.70 -19.77 27.58
N ASN A 67 22.40 -18.49 27.45
CA ASN A 67 22.87 -17.44 28.35
C ASN A 67 21.80 -16.35 28.54
N ALA A 68 21.25 -16.27 29.75
CA ALA A 68 20.18 -15.32 30.09
C ALA A 68 20.59 -13.84 29.91
N TRP A 69 21.89 -13.54 29.87
CA TRP A 69 22.40 -12.19 29.65
C TRP A 69 22.00 -11.59 28.28
N TRP A 70 21.65 -12.42 27.29
CA TRP A 70 21.16 -11.96 25.98
C TRP A 70 19.80 -11.24 26.04
N ILE A 71 19.08 -11.32 27.15
CA ILE A 71 17.83 -10.56 27.35
C ILE A 71 18.10 -9.05 27.35
N LEU A 72 19.22 -8.61 27.94
CA LEU A 72 19.54 -7.19 28.06
C LEU A 72 19.71 -6.49 26.70
N PRO A 73 20.51 -7.00 25.74
CA PRO A 73 20.57 -6.43 24.40
C PRO A 73 19.24 -6.53 23.64
N CYS A 74 18.45 -7.59 23.81
CA CYS A 74 17.11 -7.67 23.22
C CYS A 74 16.17 -6.58 23.75
N LEU A 75 16.21 -6.30 25.05
CA LEU A 75 15.43 -5.24 25.68
C LEU A 75 15.85 -3.87 25.10
N ILE A 76 17.15 -3.58 25.04
CA ILE A 76 17.67 -2.34 24.48
C ILE A 76 17.22 -2.18 23.03
N PHE A 77 17.33 -3.23 22.23
CA PHE A 77 16.88 -3.24 20.85
C PHE A 77 15.38 -2.96 20.73
N ALA A 78 14.54 -3.60 21.55
CA ALA A 78 13.10 -3.39 21.55
C ALA A 78 12.72 -1.95 21.91
N VAL A 79 13.41 -1.35 22.90
CA VAL A 79 13.20 0.06 23.28
C VAL A 79 13.56 0.99 22.12
N ILE A 80 14.72 0.78 21.48
CA ILE A 80 15.14 1.59 20.33
C ILE A 80 14.16 1.47 19.18
N ALA A 81 13.75 0.24 18.83
CA ALA A 81 12.77 0.00 17.78
C ALA A 81 11.42 0.68 18.09
N GLY A 82 10.95 0.58 19.34
CA GLY A 82 9.72 1.26 19.79
C GLY A 82 9.81 2.78 19.69
N LEU A 83 10.95 3.38 20.03
CA LEU A 83 11.18 4.83 19.88
C LEU A 83 11.17 5.27 18.42
N ILE A 84 11.79 4.50 17.53
CA ILE A 84 11.80 4.77 16.08
C ILE A 84 10.37 4.68 15.53
N ILE A 85 9.63 3.62 15.84
CA ILE A 85 8.24 3.44 15.41
C ILE A 85 7.35 4.56 15.94
N GLY A 86 7.50 4.93 17.22
CA GLY A 86 6.75 6.03 17.83
C GLY A 86 7.06 7.39 17.19
N TRP A 87 8.32 7.63 16.82
CA TRP A 87 8.70 8.84 16.09
C TRP A 87 8.12 8.86 14.66
N MET A 88 8.13 7.73 13.96
CA MET A 88 7.50 7.61 12.63
C MET A 88 5.98 7.83 12.71
N SER A 89 5.31 7.23 13.70
CA SER A 89 3.87 7.37 13.90
C SER A 89 3.46 8.80 14.25
N ARG A 90 4.34 9.61 14.85
CA ARG A 90 4.08 11.05 15.08
C ARG A 90 4.10 11.87 13.80
N LYS A 91 4.87 11.46 12.78
CA LYS A 91 4.92 12.17 11.50
C LYS A 91 3.66 11.93 10.68
N GLU A 92 3.19 10.69 10.64
CA GLU A 92 1.96 10.31 9.93
C GLU A 92 1.00 9.64 10.90
N SER A 93 0.22 10.46 11.63
CA SER A 93 -0.71 9.97 12.66
C SER A 93 -1.76 9.02 12.09
N MET A 94 -2.18 9.24 10.85
CA MET A 94 -3.14 8.38 10.14
C MET A 94 -2.55 7.03 9.72
N ALA A 95 -1.23 6.85 9.76
CA ALA A 95 -0.59 5.56 9.53
C ALA A 95 -0.59 4.65 10.78
N SER A 96 -1.08 5.15 11.92
CA SER A 96 -1.19 4.38 13.16
C SER A 96 -2.40 3.43 13.16
N GLY A 97 -2.33 2.39 13.98
CA GLY A 97 -3.36 1.36 14.09
C GLY A 97 -3.39 0.43 12.88
N SER A 98 -4.57 -0.16 12.58
CA SER A 98 -4.70 -1.12 11.47
C SER A 98 -4.81 -0.45 10.09
N GLY A 99 -5.09 0.85 10.04
CA GLY A 99 -5.32 1.59 8.79
C GLY A 99 -6.68 1.31 8.11
N ILE A 100 -7.46 0.31 8.56
CA ILE A 100 -8.75 -0.05 7.96
C ILE A 100 -9.77 1.10 8.05
N PRO A 101 -9.96 1.76 9.21
CA PRO A 101 -10.90 2.89 9.33
C PRO A 101 -10.65 4.01 8.31
N GLN A 102 -9.39 4.28 7.99
CA GLN A 102 -8.95 5.34 7.09
C GLN A 102 -9.33 5.05 5.63
N VAL A 103 -9.42 3.77 5.26
CA VAL A 103 -9.78 3.35 3.89
C VAL A 103 -11.29 3.22 3.72
N VAL A 104 -12.00 2.77 4.76
CA VAL A 104 -13.47 2.65 4.75
C VAL A 104 -14.15 4.02 4.82
N GLY A 105 -13.47 5.02 5.39
CA GLY A 105 -14.00 6.36 5.63
C GLY A 105 -14.73 6.44 6.97
N TYR A 106 -14.67 7.60 7.61
CA TYR A 106 -15.51 7.89 8.77
C TYR A 106 -16.94 8.11 8.26
N VAL A 107 -17.84 7.21 8.63
CA VAL A 107 -19.30 7.40 8.50
C VAL A 107 -19.80 8.43 9.49
#